data_AF-A0A9D7RX45-F1
#
_entry.id   AF-A0A9D7RX45-F1
#
_cell.length_a   1.000
_cell.length_b   1.000
_cell.length_c   1.000
_cell.angle_alpha   90.00
_cell.angle_beta   90.00
_cell.angle_gamma   90.00
#
_symmetry.space_group_name_H-M   'P 1'
#
loop_
_entity.id
_entity.type
_entity.pdbx_description
1 polymer ?
#
loop_
_entity_poly.entity_id
_entity_poly.type
_entity_poly.pdbx_seq_one_letter_code
_entity_poly.pdbx_strand_id
1 'polypeptide(L)'
;MEVLLAFLRENAAVVGFCLLNWQPKYAFFRKAGLPEIQDLNVLREYRRRGIGRAMIEYCEDMAREKGFREMGIGVGLDSRFGAAQRLYVRMGYIPDGSGVSYDRKQVACGDFRPIDENLCLMMTKALF
;
A
#
# COMPACT_ATOMS: atom_id res chain seq x y z
N MET A 1 -11.23 -8.39 3.43
CA MET A 1 -9.78 -8.17 3.56
C MET A 1 -9.11 -9.53 3.47
N GLU A 2 -8.00 -9.61 2.75
CA GLU A 2 -7.20 -10.81 2.59
C GLU A 2 -5.81 -10.56 3.18
N VAL A 3 -5.27 -11.60 3.83
CA VAL A 3 -3.91 -11.59 4.39
C VAL A 3 -3.05 -12.47 3.50
N LEU A 4 -2.02 -11.88 2.92
CA LEU A 4 -1.06 -12.57 2.06
C LEU A 4 0.27 -12.69 2.80
N LEU A 5 0.87 -13.87 2.76
CA LEU A 5 2.15 -14.15 3.40
C LEU A 5 3.20 -14.46 2.34
N ALA A 6 4.35 -13.81 2.43
CA ALA A 6 5.53 -14.21 1.68
C ALA A 6 6.32 -15.21 2.53
N PHE A 7 6.64 -16.37 1.96
CA PHE A 7 7.43 -17.40 2.62
C PHE A 7 8.62 -17.82 1.75
N LEU A 8 9.70 -18.27 2.40
CA LEU A 8 10.83 -18.87 1.70
C LEU A 8 10.44 -20.24 1.17
N ARG A 9 10.83 -20.53 -0.08
CA ARG A 9 10.54 -21.82 -0.72
C ARG A 9 11.21 -23.00 -0.02
N GLU A 10 12.39 -22.78 0.56
CA GLU A 10 13.27 -23.82 1.11
C GLU A 10 12.76 -24.39 2.44
N ASN A 11 12.19 -23.54 3.30
CA ASN A 11 11.85 -23.90 4.68
C ASN A 11 10.48 -23.37 5.13
N ALA A 12 9.69 -22.79 4.21
CA ALA A 12 8.39 -22.18 4.49
C ALA A 12 8.39 -21.07 5.56
N ALA A 13 9.55 -20.51 5.91
CA ALA A 13 9.64 -19.41 6.87
C ALA A 13 8.95 -18.17 6.31
N VAL A 14 8.03 -17.57 7.08
CA VAL A 14 7.34 -16.33 6.72
C VAL A 14 8.32 -15.15 6.84
N VAL A 15 8.47 -14.40 5.76
CA VAL A 15 9.44 -13.29 5.65
C VAL A 15 8.78 -11.94 5.38
N GLY A 16 7.47 -11.93 5.15
CA GLY A 16 6.70 -10.71 4.95
C GLY A 16 5.21 -10.98 4.87
N PHE A 17 4.44 -9.91 4.90
CA PHE A 17 3.00 -9.97 4.73
C PHE A 17 2.51 -8.75 3.94
N CYS A 18 1.32 -8.90 3.37
CA CYS A 18 0.56 -7.84 2.73
C CYS A 18 -0.92 -7.97 3.10
N LEU A 19 -1.57 -6.85 3.44
CA LEU A 19 -3.01 -6.77 3.67
C LEU A 19 -3.69 -6.17 2.43
N LEU A 20 -4.48 -6.97 1.73
CA LEU A 20 -5.25 -6.53 0.58
C LEU A 20 -6.71 -6.31 1.00
N ASN A 21 -7.16 -5.06 0.94
CA ASN A 21 -8.51 -4.68 1.32
C ASN A 21 -9.37 -4.32 0.11
N TRP A 22 -10.38 -5.13 -0.17
CA TRP A 22 -11.35 -4.91 -1.25
C TRP A 22 -12.35 -3.79 -0.99
N GLN A 23 -12.50 -3.34 0.26
CA GLN A 23 -13.45 -2.29 0.65
C GLN A 23 -12.79 -1.37 1.71
N PRO A 24 -11.84 -0.53 1.30
CA PRO A 24 -11.07 0.30 2.23
C PRO A 24 -11.92 1.40 2.90
N LYS A 25 -11.47 1.86 4.08
CA LYS A 25 -12.14 2.94 4.84
C LYS A 25 -11.83 4.34 4.30
N TYR A 26 -10.75 4.51 3.54
CA TYR A 26 -10.41 5.79 2.95
C TYR A 26 -11.49 6.21 1.95
N ALA A 27 -12.06 7.41 2.14
CA ALA A 27 -13.30 7.81 1.48
C ALA A 27 -13.17 7.87 -0.04
N PHE A 28 -12.03 8.33 -0.57
CA PHE A 28 -11.80 8.40 -2.01
C PHE A 28 -11.80 6.99 -2.64
N PHE A 29 -10.99 6.06 -2.10
CA PHE A 29 -10.96 4.68 -2.59
C PHE A 29 -12.32 3.99 -2.48
N ARG A 30 -13.03 4.17 -1.36
CA ARG A 30 -14.36 3.58 -1.18
C ARG A 30 -15.36 4.07 -2.22
N LYS A 31 -15.40 5.38 -2.48
CA LYS A 31 -16.32 5.98 -3.47
C LYS A 31 -16.00 5.54 -4.89
N ALA A 32 -14.71 5.37 -5.20
CA ALA A 32 -14.25 4.89 -6.51
C ALA A 32 -14.31 3.36 -6.66
N GLY A 33 -14.67 2.63 -5.59
CA GLY A 33 -14.70 1.16 -5.60
C GLY A 33 -13.32 0.53 -5.77
N LEU A 34 -12.25 1.19 -5.30
CA LEU A 34 -10.88 0.72 -5.47
C LEU A 34 -10.47 -0.24 -4.34
N PRO A 35 -9.76 -1.33 -4.66
CA PRO A 35 -9.06 -2.12 -3.66
C PRO A 35 -7.80 -1.39 -3.18
N GLU A 36 -7.31 -1.76 -2.01
CA GLU A 36 -6.17 -1.11 -1.37
C GLU A 36 -5.17 -2.14 -0.83
N ILE A 37 -3.88 -1.95 -1.13
CA ILE A 37 -2.80 -2.54 -0.32
C ILE A 37 -2.66 -1.68 0.95
N GLN A 38 -3.18 -2.17 2.07
CA GLN A 38 -3.28 -1.40 3.32
C GLN A 38 -2.01 -1.41 4.15
N ASP A 39 -1.38 -2.58 4.24
CA ASP A 39 -0.11 -2.77 4.93
C ASP A 39 0.76 -3.72 4.15
N LEU A 40 2.06 -3.43 4.12
CA LEU A 40 3.06 -4.30 3.54
C LEU A 40 4.32 -4.23 4.39
N ASN A 41 4.79 -5.37 4.86
CA ASN A 41 6.04 -5.46 5.59
C ASN A 41 6.86 -6.66 5.11
N VAL A 42 8.17 -6.45 5.04
CA VAL A 42 9.18 -7.49 4.85
C VAL A 42 10.14 -7.40 6.03
N LEU A 43 10.40 -8.53 6.67
CA LEU A 43 11.38 -8.65 7.74
C LEU A 43 12.72 -8.04 7.31
N ARG A 44 13.38 -7.32 8.23
CA ARG A 44 14.49 -6.41 7.90
C ARG A 44 15.62 -7.11 7.17
N GLU A 45 15.97 -8.32 7.59
CA GLU A 45 17.03 -9.18 7.05
C GLU A 45 16.71 -9.74 5.65
N TYR A 46 15.45 -9.71 5.23
CA TYR A 46 14.98 -10.15 3.91
C TYR A 46 14.65 -8.99 2.95
N ARG A 47 14.82 -7.73 3.39
CA ARG A 47 14.60 -6.55 2.53
C ARG A 47 15.64 -6.49 1.41
N ARG A 48 15.32 -5.69 0.38
CA ARG A 48 16.16 -5.46 -0.81
C ARG A 48 16.37 -6.69 -1.71
N ARG A 49 15.58 -7.74 -1.53
CA ARG A 49 15.59 -8.97 -2.35
C ARG A 49 14.41 -9.10 -3.33
N GLY A 50 13.69 -8.00 -3.59
CA GLY A 50 12.52 -7.98 -4.48
C GLY A 50 11.20 -8.46 -3.87
N ILE A 51 11.19 -8.98 -2.63
CA ILE A 51 10.00 -9.55 -1.98
C ILE A 51 8.82 -8.57 -1.92
N GLY A 52 9.06 -7.32 -1.51
CA GLY A 52 7.99 -6.31 -1.45
C GLY A 52 7.38 -6.00 -2.81
N ARG A 53 8.20 -5.96 -3.87
CA ARG A 53 7.73 -5.81 -5.26
C ARG A 53 6.85 -7.00 -5.66
N ALA A 54 7.32 -8.22 -5.40
CA ALA A 54 6.59 -9.43 -5.76
C ALA A 54 5.22 -9.51 -5.06
N MET A 55 5.14 -9.10 -3.78
CA MET A 55 3.85 -9.04 -3.08
C MET A 55 2.89 -8.00 -3.69
N ILE A 56 3.40 -6.83 -4.09
CA ILE A 56 2.58 -5.80 -4.76
C ILE A 56 2.10 -6.30 -6.12
N GLU A 57 2.99 -6.87 -6.94
CA GLU A 57 2.65 -7.45 -8.25
C GLU A 57 1.57 -8.52 -8.11
N TYR A 58 1.69 -9.40 -7.12
CA TYR A 58 0.67 -10.41 -6.83
C TYR A 58 -0.69 -9.79 -6.44
N CYS A 59 -0.70 -8.76 -5.59
CA CYS A 59 -1.93 -8.02 -5.27
C CYS A 59 -2.56 -7.34 -6.49
N GLU A 60 -1.73 -6.74 -7.35
CA GLU A 60 -2.18 -6.12 -8.60
C GLU A 60 -2.82 -7.16 -9.53
N ASP A 61 -2.22 -8.35 -9.68
CA ASP A 61 -2.76 -9.44 -10.49
C ASP A 61 -4.10 -9.94 -9.95
N MET A 62 -4.22 -10.14 -8.63
CA MET A 62 -5.50 -10.50 -7.99
C MET A 62 -6.60 -9.45 -8.26
N ALA A 63 -6.23 -8.17 -8.28
CA ALA A 63 -7.17 -7.11 -8.59
C ALA A 63 -7.57 -7.11 -10.07
N ARG A 64 -6.62 -7.33 -11.00
CA ARG A 64 -6.91 -7.50 -12.43
C ARG A 64 -7.87 -8.67 -12.67
N GLU A 65 -7.62 -9.81 -12.03
CA GLU A 65 -8.46 -11.02 -12.14
C GLU A 65 -9.90 -10.77 -11.67
N LYS A 66 -10.08 -9.91 -10.68
CA LYS A 66 -11.42 -9.48 -10.21
C LYS A 66 -12.03 -8.34 -11.04
N GLY A 67 -11.36 -7.91 -12.10
CA GLY A 67 -11.86 -6.88 -13.02
C GLY A 67 -11.60 -5.44 -12.57
N PHE A 68 -10.78 -5.22 -11.53
CA PHE A 68 -10.37 -3.87 -11.17
C PHE A 68 -9.39 -3.29 -12.18
N ARG A 69 -9.56 -2.00 -12.45
CA ARG A 69 -8.76 -1.24 -13.42
C ARG A 69 -7.74 -0.32 -12.75
N GLU A 70 -7.89 -0.10 -11.46
CA GLU A 70 -7.04 0.77 -10.66
C GLU A 70 -6.98 0.21 -9.24
N MET A 71 -5.87 0.46 -8.54
CA MET A 71 -5.67 0.05 -7.15
C MET A 71 -5.06 1.19 -6.34
N GLY A 72 -5.47 1.29 -5.08
CA GLY A 72 -4.90 2.19 -4.08
C GLY A 72 -3.78 1.58 -3.24
N ILE A 73 -2.89 2.42 -2.72
CA ILE A 73 -1.92 2.07 -1.68
C ILE A 73 -1.68 3.29 -0.78
N GLY A 74 -1.55 3.06 0.52
CA GLY A 74 -1.16 4.09 1.49
C GLY A 74 0.32 3.99 1.85
N VAL A 75 0.98 5.13 2.07
CA VAL A 75 2.37 5.15 2.57
C VAL A 75 2.58 6.22 3.63
N GLY A 76 3.18 5.83 4.76
CA GLY A 76 3.55 6.76 5.82
C GLY A 76 4.60 7.79 5.35
N LEU A 77 4.65 8.94 6.02
CA LEU A 77 5.45 10.08 5.59
C LEU A 77 6.80 10.25 6.29
N ASP A 78 7.09 9.46 7.32
CA ASP A 78 8.41 9.50 7.97
C ASP A 78 9.47 8.62 7.26
N SER A 79 10.72 8.77 7.70
CA SER A 79 11.90 8.14 7.06
C SER A 79 11.89 6.60 7.07
N ARG A 80 11.15 5.96 7.99
CA ARG A 80 10.97 4.50 8.05
C ARG A 80 10.30 3.97 6.78
N PHE A 81 9.46 4.79 6.14
CA PHE A 81 8.72 4.44 4.93
C PHE A 81 9.43 4.85 3.63
N GLY A 82 10.58 5.51 3.68
CA GLY A 82 11.27 6.02 2.48
C GLY A 82 11.59 4.94 1.42
N ALA A 83 11.88 3.72 1.86
CA ALA A 83 12.08 2.59 0.94
C ALA A 83 10.79 2.20 0.20
N ALA A 84 9.64 2.24 0.89
CA ALA A 84 8.32 1.97 0.34
C ALA A 84 7.86 3.10 -0.60
N GLN A 85 7.98 4.37 -0.19
CA GLN A 85 7.69 5.54 -1.02
C GLN A 85 8.41 5.45 -2.38
N ARG A 86 9.72 5.20 -2.35
CA ARG A 86 10.52 5.05 -3.57
C ARG A 86 10.13 3.81 -4.39
N LEU A 87 9.71 2.73 -3.74
CA LEU A 87 9.25 1.52 -4.43
C LEU A 87 7.94 1.79 -5.17
N TYR A 88 6.95 2.36 -4.49
CA TYR A 88 5.62 2.59 -5.03
C TYR A 88 5.68 3.53 -6.25
N VAL A 89 6.43 4.63 -6.15
CA VAL A 89 6.65 5.55 -7.29
C VAL A 89 7.30 4.83 -8.47
N ARG A 90 8.34 4.00 -8.24
CA ARG A 90 8.98 3.21 -9.32
C ARG A 90 8.06 2.14 -9.91
N MET A 91 7.04 1.72 -9.18
CA MET A 91 6.05 0.76 -9.65
C MET A 91 4.88 1.41 -10.38
N GLY A 92 4.87 2.75 -10.51
CA GLY A 92 3.84 3.50 -11.23
C GLY A 92 2.70 4.01 -10.36
N TYR A 93 2.80 3.88 -9.02
CA TYR A 93 1.87 4.54 -8.13
C TYR A 93 2.16 6.04 -8.09
N ILE A 94 1.11 6.84 -8.22
CA ILE A 94 1.15 8.30 -8.15
C ILE A 94 0.25 8.77 -7.00
N PRO A 95 0.52 9.93 -6.37
CA PRO A 95 -0.38 10.49 -5.37
C PRO A 95 -1.78 10.70 -5.95
N ASP A 96 -2.82 10.42 -5.17
CA ASP A 96 -4.22 10.50 -5.61
C ASP A 96 -4.77 11.94 -5.73
N GLY A 97 -3.94 12.94 -5.45
CA GLY A 97 -4.30 14.36 -5.49
C GLY A 97 -5.11 14.88 -4.30
N SER A 98 -5.41 14.05 -3.30
CA SER A 98 -6.25 14.43 -2.14
C SER A 98 -5.47 15.01 -0.95
N GLY A 99 -4.14 15.12 -1.09
CA GLY A 99 -3.23 15.57 -0.03
C GLY A 99 -2.94 14.47 0.99
N VAL A 100 -2.51 14.86 2.20
CA VAL A 100 -2.24 13.91 3.28
C VAL A 100 -3.53 13.44 3.94
N SER A 101 -3.52 12.21 4.43
CA SER A 101 -4.57 11.65 5.27
C SER A 101 -4.01 11.32 6.66
N TYR A 102 -4.85 11.41 7.68
CA TYR A 102 -4.56 10.95 9.03
C TYR A 102 -5.64 9.97 9.46
N ASP A 103 -5.27 8.73 9.81
CA ASP A 103 -6.24 7.65 10.13
C ASP A 103 -7.33 7.51 9.05
N ARG A 104 -6.89 7.49 7.78
CA ARG A 104 -7.76 7.37 6.59
C ARG A 104 -8.81 8.48 6.46
N LYS A 105 -8.62 9.62 7.12
CA LYS A 105 -9.44 10.82 6.99
C LYS A 105 -8.62 11.93 6.35
N GLN A 106 -9.27 12.75 5.54
CA GLN A 106 -8.61 13.89 4.90
C GLN A 106 -8.20 14.90 5.97
N VAL A 107 -7.00 15.46 5.83
CA VAL A 107 -6.48 16.52 6.70
C VAL A 107 -6.81 17.87 6.08
N ALA A 108 -7.41 18.78 6.85
CA ALA A 108 -7.76 20.11 6.38
C ALA A 108 -6.58 21.09 6.49
N CYS A 109 -6.63 22.18 5.72
CA CYS A 109 -5.67 23.28 5.90
C CYS A 109 -5.78 23.84 7.32
N GLY A 110 -4.65 23.97 8.02
CA GLY A 110 -4.59 24.43 9.40
C GLY A 110 -4.70 23.34 10.47
N ASP A 111 -4.97 22.09 10.09
CA ASP A 111 -4.92 20.97 11.03
C ASP A 111 -3.48 20.68 11.48
N PHE A 112 -3.33 20.40 12.78
CA PHE A 112 -2.11 19.85 13.35
C PHE A 112 -2.26 18.34 13.52
N ARG A 113 -1.34 17.58 12.92
CA ARG A 113 -1.26 16.12 13.05
C ARG A 113 0.19 15.71 13.32
N PRO A 114 0.44 14.73 14.21
CA PRO A 114 1.79 14.22 14.39
C PRO A 114 2.27 13.50 13.12
N ILE A 115 3.58 13.50 12.92
CA ILE A 115 4.22 12.66 11.90
C ILE A 115 4.43 11.28 12.55
N ASP A 116 3.44 10.40 12.39
CA ASP A 116 3.42 9.02 12.90
C ASP A 116 2.94 8.05 11.80
N GLU A 117 2.70 6.79 12.16
CA GLU A 117 2.18 5.78 11.23
C GLU A 117 0.75 6.06 10.71
N ASN A 118 0.01 6.99 11.30
CA ASN A 118 -1.34 7.34 10.86
C ASN A 118 -1.35 8.39 9.75
N LEU A 119 -0.27 9.19 9.64
CA LEU A 119 -0.11 10.21 8.62
C LEU A 119 0.43 9.61 7.32
N CYS A 120 -0.46 9.43 6.34
CA CYS A 120 -0.17 8.77 5.08
C CYS A 120 -0.45 9.65 3.87
N LEU A 121 0.39 9.51 2.84
CA LEU A 121 0.02 9.87 1.48
C LEU A 121 -0.69 8.69 0.83
N MET A 122 -1.84 8.96 0.23
CA MET A 122 -2.63 7.98 -0.50
C MET A 122 -2.28 8.04 -1.98
N MET A 123 -2.09 6.89 -2.60
CA MET A 123 -1.60 6.78 -3.97
C MET A 123 -2.45 5.80 -4.76
N THR A 124 -2.56 5.99 -6.08
CA THR A 124 -3.23 5.04 -6.97
C THR A 124 -2.34 4.65 -8.15
N LYS A 125 -2.67 3.53 -8.78
CA LYS A 125 -2.04 3.03 -9.99
C LYS A 125 -3.09 2.42 -10.91
N ALA A 126 -3.10 2.83 -12.16
CA ALA A 126 -3.83 2.14 -13.23
C ALA A 126 -3.19 0.77 -13.49
N LEU A 127 -4.02 -0.25 -13.67
CA LEU A 127 -3.58 -1.65 -13.82
C LEU A 127 -3.46 -2.10 -15.28
N PHE A 128 -3.73 -1.23 -16.24
CA PHE A 128 -3.77 -1.46 -17.69
C PHE A 128 -2.94 -0.43 -18.46
#